data_AF-A0A6G9XSF8-F1
#
_entry.id   AF-A0A6G9XSF8-F1
#
_cell.length_a   1.000
_cell.length_b   1.000
_cell.length_c   1.000
_cell.angle_alpha   90.00
_cell.angle_beta   90.00
_cell.angle_gamma   90.00
#
_symmetry.space_group_name_H-M   'P 1'
#
loop_
_entity.id
_entity.type
_entity.pdbx_description
1 polymer ?
#
loop_
_entity_poly.entity_id
_entity_poly.type
_entity_poly.pdbx_seq_one_letter_code
_entity_poly.pdbx_strand_id
1 'polypeptide(L)'
;MVRVHRKYGPVRVTVSKTGFGYSAGGGPLRVTKRADGRITRTARIPRTGISDTKVVGPRRTRGQMLRARAGAALTERPSVRLTDGRVLLRILAGICALVGLLLVVNGLLVGAFALMITAGFFVFCARIAAEQSDRSAARPAPVWNVPPGWYPPPSGGQLLYWWDGQAWTEHTKRAPDTDRRP
;
A
#
# COMPACT_ATOMS: atom_id res chain seq x y z
N MET A 1 -36.97 21.85 -8.94
CA MET A 1 -35.95 21.58 -9.99
C MET A 1 -34.56 21.73 -9.36
N VAL A 2 -33.95 20.62 -8.90
CA VAL A 2 -32.69 20.68 -8.15
C VAL A 2 -31.52 20.72 -9.13
N ARG A 3 -30.78 21.83 -9.14
CA ARG A 3 -29.55 22.02 -9.91
C ARG A 3 -28.42 22.23 -8.91
N VAL A 4 -27.49 21.30 -8.86
CA VAL A 4 -26.33 21.40 -7.97
C VAL A 4 -25.12 21.80 -8.80
N HIS A 5 -24.41 22.82 -8.35
CA HIS A 5 -23.15 23.22 -8.95
C HIS A 5 -22.08 23.29 -7.86
N ARG A 6 -20.88 22.80 -8.16
CA ARG A 6 -19.74 22.87 -7.25
C ARG A 6 -18.52 23.38 -8.01
N LYS A 7 -17.80 24.31 -7.39
CA LYS A 7 -16.66 25.00 -7.98
C LYS A 7 -15.38 24.43 -7.36
N TYR A 8 -14.44 24.07 -8.23
CA TYR A 8 -13.13 23.54 -7.88
C TYR A 8 -12.09 24.42 -8.60
N GLY A 9 -11.76 25.58 -8.02
CA GLY A 9 -10.81 26.53 -8.60
C GLY A 9 -11.26 27.14 -9.94
N PRO A 10 -10.45 27.05 -11.02
CA PRO A 10 -10.79 27.58 -12.35
C PRO A 10 -11.84 26.71 -13.09
N VAL A 11 -12.26 25.60 -12.48
CA VAL A 11 -13.23 24.67 -13.05
C VAL A 11 -14.52 24.68 -12.24
N ARG A 12 -15.66 24.66 -12.93
CA ARG A 12 -16.99 24.49 -12.32
C ARG A 12 -17.69 23.30 -12.95
N VAL A 13 -18.26 22.46 -12.11
CA VAL A 13 -19.08 21.32 -12.52
C VAL A 13 -20.52 21.59 -12.11
N THR A 14 -21.44 21.38 -13.04
CA THR A 14 -22.89 21.51 -12.81
C THR A 14 -23.57 20.21 -13.17
N VAL A 15 -24.36 19.68 -12.24
CA VAL A 15 -25.17 18.49 -12.43
C VAL A 15 -26.64 18.91 -12.36
N SER A 16 -27.42 18.50 -13.35
CA SER A 16 -28.85 18.79 -13.45
C SER A 16 -29.62 17.55 -13.88
N LYS A 17 -30.94 17.51 -13.62
CA LYS A 17 -31.81 16.37 -13.97
C LYS A 17 -31.78 16.00 -15.47
N THR A 18 -31.40 16.94 -16.34
CA THR A 18 -31.32 16.77 -17.80
C THR A 18 -29.90 16.55 -18.34
N GLY A 19 -28.86 16.61 -17.49
CA GLY A 19 -27.49 16.32 -17.92
C GLY A 19 -26.38 16.97 -17.11
N PHE A 20 -25.15 16.65 -17.52
CA PHE A 20 -23.89 17.05 -16.90
C PHE A 20 -23.19 18.15 -17.72
N GLY A 21 -22.77 19.22 -17.06
CA GLY A 21 -22.01 20.32 -17.67
C GLY A 21 -20.72 20.61 -16.92
N TYR A 22 -19.65 20.90 -17.65
CA TYR A 22 -18.38 21.32 -17.08
C TYR A 22 -17.88 22.59 -17.77
N SER A 23 -17.27 23.48 -16.99
CA SER A 23 -16.60 24.67 -17.51
C SER A 23 -15.22 24.75 -16.92
N ALA A 24 -14.22 25.01 -17.77
CA ALA A 24 -12.84 25.20 -17.37
C ALA A 24 -12.35 26.52 -17.96
N GLY A 25 -11.80 27.38 -17.09
CA GLY A 25 -11.11 28.59 -17.50
C GLY A 25 -11.24 29.72 -16.48
N GLY A 26 -10.13 30.41 -16.28
CA GLY A 26 -9.99 31.64 -15.51
C GLY A 26 -8.97 32.54 -16.20
N GLY A 27 -9.24 33.85 -16.23
CA GLY A 27 -8.44 34.82 -16.98
C GLY A 27 -8.99 35.12 -18.39
N PRO A 28 -8.13 35.35 -19.40
CA PRO A 28 -8.54 35.85 -20.72
C PRO A 28 -9.29 34.82 -21.59
N LEU A 29 -9.44 33.58 -21.14
CA LEU A 29 -10.13 32.54 -21.88
C LEU A 29 -10.92 31.61 -20.97
N ARG A 30 -12.20 31.39 -21.31
CA ARG A 30 -13.07 30.43 -20.64
C ARG A 30 -13.83 29.58 -21.64
N VAL A 31 -13.85 28.28 -21.41
CA VAL A 31 -14.63 27.33 -22.21
C VAL A 31 -15.67 26.67 -21.31
N THR A 32 -16.93 26.71 -21.74
CA THR A 32 -18.05 26.11 -21.02
C THR A 32 -18.75 25.11 -21.92
N LYS A 33 -18.79 23.84 -21.52
CA LYS A 33 -19.65 22.83 -22.14
C LYS A 33 -20.92 22.71 -21.30
N ARG A 34 -22.05 23.08 -21.90
CA ARG A 34 -23.36 23.06 -21.25
C ARG A 34 -24.01 21.68 -21.44
N ALA A 35 -24.98 21.35 -20.58
CA ALA A 35 -25.68 20.07 -20.58
C ALA A 35 -26.45 19.78 -21.89
N ASP A 36 -26.74 20.81 -22.70
CA ASP A 36 -27.32 20.71 -24.04
C ASP A 36 -26.30 20.35 -25.13
N GLY A 37 -25.03 20.11 -24.75
CA GLY A 37 -23.94 19.79 -25.67
C GLY A 37 -23.31 21.02 -26.35
N ARG A 38 -23.82 22.23 -26.14
CA ARG A 38 -23.23 23.45 -26.70
C ARG A 38 -21.93 23.79 -25.96
N ILE A 39 -20.90 24.10 -26.74
CA ILE A 39 -19.62 24.60 -26.22
C ILE A 39 -19.59 26.10 -26.47
N THR A 40 -19.45 26.89 -25.42
CA THR A 40 -19.27 28.34 -25.52
C THR A 40 -17.84 28.69 -25.13
N ARG A 41 -17.15 29.41 -26.00
CA ARG A 41 -15.81 29.98 -25.72
C ARG A 41 -15.96 31.48 -25.54
N THR A 42 -15.56 31.97 -24.37
CA THR A 42 -15.47 33.40 -24.07
C THR A 42 -14.00 33.79 -23.99
N ALA A 43 -13.58 34.71 -24.85
CA ALA A 43 -12.25 35.32 -24.80
C ALA A 43 -12.38 36.76 -24.29
N ARG A 44 -11.47 37.19 -23.41
CA ARG A 44 -11.44 38.53 -22.83
C ARG A 44 -10.03 39.09 -22.97
N ILE A 45 -9.92 40.29 -23.54
CA ILE A 45 -8.64 40.97 -23.69
C ILE A 45 -8.38 41.78 -22.40
N PRO A 46 -7.24 41.56 -21.71
CA PRO A 46 -6.90 42.32 -20.50
C PRO A 46 -6.75 43.82 -20.80
N ARG A 47 -7.13 44.69 -19.85
CA ARG A 47 -7.03 46.17 -19.91
C ARG A 47 -7.90 46.90 -20.95
N THR A 48 -8.57 46.22 -21.87
CA THR A 48 -9.40 46.87 -22.91
C THR A 48 -10.90 46.77 -22.66
N GLY A 49 -11.34 45.95 -21.71
CA GLY A 49 -12.77 45.77 -21.37
C GLY A 49 -13.58 44.92 -22.36
N ILE A 50 -12.98 44.52 -23.48
CA ILE A 50 -13.66 43.82 -24.58
C ILE A 50 -13.70 42.31 -24.29
N SER A 51 -14.89 41.72 -24.39
CA SER A 51 -15.09 40.27 -24.35
C SER A 51 -15.88 39.78 -25.54
N ASP A 52 -15.37 38.77 -26.23
CA ASP A 52 -16.09 38.06 -27.30
C ASP A 52 -16.54 36.69 -26.78
N THR A 53 -17.82 36.36 -26.99
CA THR A 53 -18.39 35.07 -26.60
C THR A 53 -18.97 34.39 -27.81
N LYS A 54 -18.33 33.31 -28.24
CA LYS A 54 -18.73 32.54 -29.42
C LYS A 54 -19.17 31.14 -29.03
N VAL A 55 -20.34 30.72 -29.51
CA VAL A 55 -20.76 29.32 -29.44
C VAL A 55 -19.95 28.55 -30.48
N VAL A 56 -19.05 27.70 -30.02
CA VAL A 56 -18.24 26.80 -30.84
C VAL A 56 -19.05 25.54 -31.09
N GLY A 57 -19.69 25.49 -32.24
CA GLY A 57 -20.38 24.31 -32.76
C GLY A 57 -20.32 24.33 -34.28
N PRO A 58 -20.43 23.17 -34.95
CA PRO A 58 -20.38 23.11 -36.40
C PRO A 58 -21.49 23.99 -36.98
N ARG A 59 -21.11 25.05 -37.73
CA ARG A 59 -22.05 25.87 -38.49
C ARG A 59 -22.63 24.99 -39.59
N ARG A 60 -23.79 24.39 -39.33
CA ARG A 60 -24.48 23.54 -40.32
C ARG A 60 -24.99 24.44 -41.44
N THR A 61 -24.26 24.48 -42.56
CA THR A 61 -24.69 25.14 -43.79
C THR A 61 -25.98 24.47 -44.29
N ARG A 62 -26.89 25.22 -44.92
CA ARG A 62 -28.18 24.72 -45.44
C ARG A 62 -28.04 23.46 -46.32
N GLY A 63 -26.96 23.38 -47.10
CA GLY A 63 -26.59 22.17 -47.88
C GLY A 63 -26.15 20.96 -47.04
N GLN A 64 -25.58 21.19 -45.85
CA GLN A 64 -25.26 20.15 -44.87
C GLN A 64 -26.51 19.65 -44.14
N MET A 65 -27.57 20.45 -44.05
CA MET A 65 -28.87 20.04 -43.50
C MET A 65 -29.63 19.12 -44.45
N LEU A 66 -29.57 19.40 -45.76
CA LEU A 66 -30.15 18.56 -46.81
C LEU A 66 -29.35 17.26 -47.00
N ARG A 67 -28.01 17.33 -47.02
CA ARG A 67 -27.14 16.14 -46.98
C ARG A 67 -27.20 15.37 -45.65
N ALA A 68 -27.49 16.02 -44.52
CA ALA A 68 -27.74 15.32 -43.27
C ALA A 68 -29.11 14.64 -43.28
N ARG A 69 -30.13 15.15 -43.98
CA ARG A 69 -31.38 14.41 -44.20
C ARG A 69 -31.19 13.20 -45.13
N ALA A 70 -30.44 13.37 -46.22
CA ALA A 70 -30.14 12.28 -47.15
C ALA A 70 -29.13 11.26 -46.57
N GLY A 71 -28.15 11.72 -45.81
CA GLY A 71 -27.13 10.89 -45.14
C GLY A 71 -27.59 10.31 -43.80
N ALA A 72 -28.57 10.90 -43.12
CA ALA A 72 -29.23 10.24 -41.98
C ALA A 72 -30.14 9.09 -42.42
N ALA A 73 -30.51 9.02 -43.71
CA ALA A 73 -31.20 7.87 -44.26
C ALA A 73 -30.26 6.67 -44.53
N LEU A 74 -28.93 6.89 -44.61
CA LEU A 74 -27.98 5.84 -45.05
C LEU A 74 -26.70 5.74 -44.22
N THR A 75 -26.54 6.52 -43.15
CA THR A 75 -25.37 6.44 -42.27
C THR A 75 -25.82 6.46 -40.81
N GLU A 76 -26.15 5.27 -40.31
CA GLU A 76 -26.03 4.98 -38.88
C GLU A 76 -24.60 5.29 -38.47
N ARG A 77 -24.39 6.47 -37.90
CA ARG A 77 -23.22 6.73 -37.07
C ARG A 77 -23.31 5.74 -35.91
N PRO A 78 -22.25 5.02 -35.53
CA PRO A 78 -22.21 4.36 -34.24
C PRO A 78 -22.07 5.47 -33.20
N SER A 79 -23.18 6.14 -32.90
CA SER A 79 -23.35 6.72 -31.60
C SER A 79 -23.19 5.54 -30.67
N VAL A 80 -22.11 5.49 -29.89
CA VAL A 80 -22.10 4.69 -28.67
C VAL A 80 -23.26 5.24 -27.86
N ARG A 81 -24.45 4.65 -28.07
CA ARG A 81 -25.64 4.94 -27.30
C ARG A 81 -25.26 4.44 -25.92
N LEU A 82 -24.81 5.38 -25.09
CA LEU A 82 -24.68 5.22 -23.65
C LEU A 82 -26.03 4.87 -22.97
N THR A 83 -27.07 4.61 -23.76
CA THR A 83 -28.42 4.17 -23.42
C THR A 83 -28.64 2.66 -23.58
N ASP A 84 -27.70 1.91 -24.17
CA ASP A 84 -27.76 0.45 -24.15
C ASP A 84 -27.27 -0.06 -22.79
N GLY A 85 -28.21 -0.40 -21.91
CA GLY A 85 -27.92 -0.89 -20.55
C GLY A 85 -26.93 -2.08 -20.51
N ARG A 86 -26.80 -2.82 -21.62
CA ARG A 86 -25.81 -3.89 -21.79
C ARG A 86 -24.37 -3.39 -21.86
N VAL A 87 -24.11 -2.24 -22.49
CA VAL A 87 -22.77 -1.64 -22.55
C VAL A 87 -22.37 -1.12 -21.16
N LEU A 88 -23.31 -0.45 -20.47
CA LEU A 88 -23.09 -0.01 -19.09
C LEU A 88 -22.83 -1.20 -18.15
N LEU A 89 -23.58 -2.29 -18.29
CA LEU A 89 -23.39 -3.50 -17.49
C LEU A 89 -22.01 -4.14 -17.72
N ARG A 90 -21.55 -4.21 -18.97
CA ARG A 90 -20.21 -4.74 -19.30
C ARG A 90 -19.10 -3.87 -18.71
N ILE A 91 -19.22 -2.55 -18.78
CA ILE A 91 -18.25 -1.62 -18.19
C ILE A 91 -18.23 -1.78 -16.67
N LEU A 92 -19.40 -1.81 -16.02
CA LEU A 92 -19.50 -1.98 -14.57
C LEU A 92 -18.94 -3.34 -14.13
N ALA A 93 -19.29 -4.42 -14.83
CA ALA A 93 -18.74 -5.75 -14.58
C ALA A 93 -17.21 -5.78 -14.73
N GLY A 94 -16.68 -5.10 -15.74
CA GLY A 94 -15.23 -4.95 -15.94
C GLY A 94 -14.55 -4.21 -14.79
N ILE A 95 -15.15 -3.12 -14.30
CA ILE A 95 -14.63 -2.37 -13.13
C ILE A 95 -14.68 -3.24 -11.87
N CYS A 96 -15.80 -3.94 -11.61
CA CYS A 96 -15.91 -4.84 -10.47
C CYS A 96 -14.90 -5.98 -10.52
N ALA A 97 -14.68 -6.57 -11.71
CA ALA A 97 -13.66 -7.61 -11.90
C ALA A 97 -12.24 -7.08 -11.65
N LEU A 98 -11.92 -5.88 -12.14
CA LEU A 98 -10.63 -5.23 -11.90
C LEU A 98 -10.41 -4.93 -10.41
N VAL A 99 -11.42 -4.38 -9.73
CA VAL A 99 -11.35 -4.10 -8.29
C VAL A 99 -11.20 -5.39 -7.50
N GLY A 100 -11.97 -6.44 -7.84
CA GLY A 100 -11.84 -7.75 -7.23
C GLY A 100 -10.44 -8.35 -7.39
N LEU A 101 -9.87 -8.27 -8.60
CA LEU A 101 -8.51 -8.74 -8.86
C LEU A 101 -7.48 -7.98 -8.02
N LEU A 102 -7.58 -6.65 -7.94
CA LEU A 102 -6.70 -5.84 -7.11
C LEU A 102 -6.79 -6.21 -5.62
N LEU A 103 -7.99 -6.52 -5.11
CA LEU A 103 -8.16 -6.97 -3.72
C LEU A 103 -7.53 -8.35 -3.49
N VAL A 104 -7.71 -9.30 -4.40
CA VAL A 104 -7.10 -10.64 -4.31
C VAL A 104 -5.57 -10.53 -4.33
N VAL A 105 -5.00 -9.75 -5.25
CA VAL A 105 -3.55 -9.55 -5.35
C VAL A 105 -3.00 -8.93 -4.06
N ASN A 106 -3.65 -7.88 -3.53
CA ASN A 106 -3.24 -7.29 -2.26
C ASN A 106 -3.34 -8.28 -1.10
N GLY A 107 -4.41 -9.09 -1.04
CA GLY A 107 -4.57 -10.15 -0.04
C GLY A 107 -3.47 -11.19 -0.09
N LEU A 108 -3.08 -11.64 -1.29
CA LEU A 108 -1.97 -12.58 -1.48
C LEU A 108 -0.63 -11.98 -1.05
N LEU A 109 -0.36 -10.71 -1.38
CA LEU A 109 0.86 -10.02 -0.95
C LEU A 109 0.96 -9.91 0.58
N VAL A 110 -0.13 -9.50 1.24
CA VAL A 110 -0.17 -9.41 2.71
C VAL A 110 -0.02 -10.79 3.35
N GLY A 111 -0.71 -11.81 2.83
CA GLY A 111 -0.61 -13.19 3.31
C GLY A 111 0.81 -13.76 3.15
N ALA A 112 1.44 -13.57 1.99
CA ALA A 112 2.82 -13.99 1.75
C ALA A 112 3.81 -13.29 2.68
N PHE A 113 3.62 -11.98 2.91
CA PHE A 113 4.47 -11.23 3.84
C PHE A 113 4.32 -11.71 5.29
N ALA A 114 3.09 -12.00 5.74
CA ALA A 114 2.84 -12.56 7.06
C ALA A 114 3.47 -13.96 7.24
N LEU A 115 3.41 -14.81 6.20
CA LEU A 115 4.08 -16.11 6.20
C LEU A 115 5.60 -15.97 6.24
N MET A 116 6.18 -15.04 5.48
CA MET A 116 7.62 -14.76 5.51
C MET A 116 8.09 -14.30 6.88
N ILE A 117 7.35 -13.41 7.54
CA ILE A 117 7.66 -12.97 8.91
C ILE A 117 7.58 -14.15 9.89
N THR A 118 6.50 -14.93 9.81
CA THR A 118 6.31 -16.10 10.69
C THR A 118 7.44 -17.11 10.50
N ALA A 119 7.77 -17.47 9.25
CA ALA A 119 8.86 -18.38 8.93
C ALA A 119 10.22 -17.82 9.39
N GLY A 120 10.48 -16.55 9.16
CA GLY A 120 11.70 -15.87 9.63
C GLY A 120 11.82 -15.91 11.15
N PHE A 121 10.74 -15.67 11.88
CA PHE A 121 10.69 -15.79 13.33
C PHE A 121 10.99 -17.21 13.81
N PHE A 122 10.39 -18.23 13.18
CA PHE A 122 10.67 -19.63 13.52
C PHE A 122 12.12 -20.02 13.25
N VAL A 123 12.70 -19.59 12.13
CA VAL A 123 14.13 -19.82 11.82
C VAL A 123 15.01 -19.11 12.85
N PHE A 124 14.68 -17.89 13.24
CA PHE A 124 15.39 -17.15 14.27
C PHE A 124 15.34 -17.86 15.62
N CYS A 125 14.16 -18.29 16.06
CA CYS A 125 13.99 -19.07 17.28
C CYS A 125 14.76 -20.40 17.22
N ALA A 126 14.71 -21.12 16.09
CA ALA A 126 15.43 -22.36 15.91
C ALA A 126 16.95 -22.15 15.97
N ARG A 127 17.47 -21.05 15.42
CA ARG A 127 18.88 -20.68 15.52
C ARG A 127 19.31 -20.40 16.96
N ILE A 128 18.52 -19.60 17.70
CA ILE A 128 18.79 -19.34 19.12
C ILE A 128 18.75 -20.64 19.93
N ALA A 129 17.77 -21.51 19.66
CA ALA A 129 17.64 -22.79 20.36
C ALA A 129 18.84 -23.71 20.11
N ALA A 130 19.35 -23.75 18.87
CA ALA A 130 20.54 -24.54 18.53
C ALA A 130 21.77 -24.07 19.32
N GLU A 131 22.00 -22.75 19.40
CA GLU A 131 23.12 -22.20 20.19
C GLU A 131 22.99 -22.52 21.70
N GLN A 132 21.77 -22.61 22.22
CA GLN A 132 21.53 -22.99 23.62
C GLN A 132 21.79 -24.47 23.88
N SER A 133 21.48 -25.37 22.94
CA SER A 133 21.78 -26.79 23.08
C SER A 133 23.28 -27.03 23.24
N ASP A 134 24.11 -26.36 22.44
CA ASP A 134 25.58 -26.46 22.54
C ASP A 134 26.09 -25.93 23.88
N ARG A 135 25.55 -24.78 24.35
CA ARG A 135 25.91 -24.22 25.66
C ARG A 135 25.42 -25.07 26.84
N SER A 136 24.29 -25.74 26.69
CA SER A 136 23.70 -26.60 27.74
C SER A 136 24.46 -27.91 27.88
N ALA A 137 24.96 -28.47 26.77
CA ALA A 137 25.86 -29.62 26.79
C ALA A 137 27.21 -29.30 27.46
N ALA A 138 27.65 -28.05 27.37
CA ALA A 138 28.85 -27.56 28.07
C ALA A 138 28.60 -27.16 29.54
N ARG A 139 27.35 -27.10 30.00
CA ARG A 139 27.03 -26.70 31.37
C ARG A 139 27.09 -27.95 32.27
N PRO A 140 28.02 -28.02 33.24
CA PRO A 140 28.05 -29.14 34.17
C PRO A 140 26.73 -29.20 34.93
N ALA A 141 26.23 -30.41 35.18
CA ALA A 141 24.98 -30.61 35.90
C ALA A 141 25.01 -29.87 37.25
N PRO A 142 23.91 -29.21 37.66
CA PRO A 142 23.86 -28.54 38.95
C PRO A 142 24.08 -29.57 40.06
N VAL A 143 25.19 -29.44 40.77
CA VAL A 143 25.51 -30.26 41.94
C VAL A 143 24.74 -29.65 43.11
N TRP A 144 23.45 -29.99 43.19
CA TRP A 144 22.59 -29.54 44.28
C TRP A 144 23.19 -30.04 45.62
N ASN A 145 23.57 -29.11 46.51
CA ASN A 145 24.09 -29.27 47.88
C ASN A 145 25.59 -29.06 48.16
N VAL A 146 26.40 -28.53 47.26
CA VAL A 146 27.77 -28.12 47.63
C VAL A 146 27.83 -26.61 47.91
N PRO A 147 28.05 -26.16 49.16
CA PRO A 147 28.20 -24.74 49.46
C PRO A 147 29.46 -24.18 48.78
N PRO A 148 29.51 -22.87 48.49
CA PRO A 148 30.69 -22.25 47.88
C PRO A 148 31.94 -22.46 48.74
N GLY A 149 33.04 -22.90 48.14
CA GLY A 149 34.25 -23.28 48.88
C GLY A 149 35.38 -23.86 48.04
N TRP A 150 36.50 -24.13 48.70
CA TRP A 150 37.67 -24.79 48.11
C TRP A 150 37.57 -26.30 48.31
N TYR A 151 37.63 -27.07 47.22
CA TYR A 151 37.50 -28.53 47.27
C TYR A 151 38.65 -29.22 46.52
N PRO A 152 39.11 -30.39 47.00
CA PRO A 152 40.10 -31.19 46.30
C PRO A 152 39.49 -31.96 45.12
N PRO A 153 40.26 -32.22 44.05
CA PRO A 153 39.81 -33.04 42.94
C PRO A 153 39.70 -34.52 43.36
N PRO A 154 38.76 -35.30 42.78
CA PRO A 154 38.60 -36.73 43.10
C PRO A 154 39.85 -37.58 42.83
N SER A 155 40.74 -37.10 41.95
CA SER A 155 41.99 -37.75 41.57
C SER A 155 43.16 -37.53 42.54
N GLY A 156 42.98 -36.78 43.64
CA GLY A 156 44.00 -36.64 44.69
C GLY A 156 45.16 -35.68 44.37
N GLY A 157 44.88 -34.58 43.68
CA GLY A 157 45.88 -33.56 43.32
C GLY A 157 46.24 -32.56 44.44
N GLN A 158 47.38 -31.89 44.30
CA GLN A 158 47.85 -30.84 45.23
C GLN A 158 47.17 -29.46 45.03
N LEU A 159 46.22 -29.36 44.10
CA LEU A 159 45.51 -28.13 43.77
C LEU A 159 44.06 -28.24 44.21
N LEU A 160 43.59 -27.27 44.98
CA LEU A 160 42.19 -27.04 45.31
C LEU A 160 41.55 -26.19 44.23
N TYR A 161 40.33 -26.54 43.84
CA TYR A 161 39.51 -25.77 42.89
C TYR A 161 38.41 -25.04 43.65
N TRP A 162 38.08 -23.82 43.24
CA TRP A 162 36.99 -23.05 43.83
C TRP A 162 35.64 -23.42 43.20
N TRP A 163 34.68 -23.79 44.03
CA TRP A 163 33.27 -23.99 43.70
C TRP A 163 32.46 -22.76 44.12
N ASP A 164 31.69 -22.18 43.21
CA ASP A 164 30.90 -20.96 43.47
C ASP A 164 29.44 -21.22 43.90
N GLY A 165 29.03 -22.49 44.00
CA GLY A 165 27.65 -22.89 44.28
C GLY A 165 26.83 -23.26 43.03
N GLN A 166 27.36 -23.03 41.83
CA GLN A 166 26.71 -23.34 40.55
C GLN A 166 27.66 -24.08 39.58
N ALA A 167 28.95 -23.72 39.55
CA ALA A 167 29.96 -24.30 38.70
C ALA A 167 31.37 -24.28 39.34
N TRP A 168 32.25 -25.14 38.84
CA TRP A 168 33.68 -25.06 39.13
C TRP A 168 34.28 -23.86 38.40
N THR A 169 35.02 -23.02 39.11
CA THR A 169 35.70 -21.86 38.52
C THR A 169 37.16 -22.18 38.21
N GLU A 170 37.82 -21.33 37.40
CA GLU A 170 39.24 -21.49 37.06
C GLU A 170 40.19 -21.14 38.22
N HIS A 171 39.68 -20.63 39.34
CA HIS A 171 40.51 -20.29 40.49
C HIS A 171 41.06 -21.56 41.14
N THR A 172 42.39 -21.62 41.25
CA THR A 172 43.11 -22.72 41.88
C THR A 172 43.98 -22.21 43.03
N LYS A 173 44.09 -23.00 44.08
CA LYS A 173 44.95 -22.73 45.24
C LYS A 173 45.73 -23.98 45.59
N ARG A 174 47.01 -23.85 45.91
CA ARG A 174 47.81 -24.99 46.40
C ARG A 174 47.27 -25.44 47.76
N ALA A 175 47.02 -26.75 47.91
CA ALA A 175 46.64 -27.35 49.17
C ALA A 175 47.75 -27.13 50.21
N PRO A 176 47.42 -26.86 51.48
CA PRO A 176 48.43 -26.81 52.54
C PRO A 176 49.21 -28.13 52.57
N ASP A 177 50.53 -28.05 52.65
CA ASP A 177 51.40 -29.22 52.76
C ASP A 177 51.22 -29.84 54.15
N THR A 178 50.30 -30.79 54.28
CA THR A 178 49.97 -31.45 55.55
C THR A 178 50.99 -32.54 55.94
N ASP A 179 52.07 -32.74 55.16
CA ASP A 179 53.02 -33.83 55.37
C ASP A 179 54.30 -33.45 56.14
N ARG A 180 54.35 -32.24 56.71
CA ARG A 180 55.35 -31.92 57.75
C ARG A 180 54.84 -32.35 59.12
N ARG A 181 54.97 -33.63 59.45
CA ARG A 181 55.04 -34.05 60.85
C ARG A 181 56.40 -33.62 61.43
N PRO A 182 56.45 -33.05 62.65
CA PRO A 182 57.71 -32.75 63.34
C PRO A 182 58.49 -34.01 63.67
#